data_AF-A0ABD0W498-F1
#
_entry.id   AF-A0ABD0W498-F1
#
_cell.length_a   1.000
_cell.length_b   1.000
_cell.length_c   1.000
_cell.angle_alpha   90.00
_cell.angle_beta   90.00
_cell.angle_gamma   90.00
#
_symmetry.space_group_name_H-M   'P 1'
#
loop_
_entity.id
_entity.type
_entity.pdbx_description
1 polymer ?
#
loop_
_entity_poly.entity_id
_entity_poly.type
_entity_poly.pdbx_seq_one_letter_code
_entity_poly.pdbx_strand_id
1 'polypeptide(L)'
;MALARLQGIHRVNRAFQSVSVSPFYGSYWGRLNATSEVDNMLGQNGSEFTVQLGGTRWMSMMKVPRGAQQTSLKVTMLSPGFVYEPYEPRKPIPFWKRWFTPSGWRRTKEDLILEMKTAYAIARLRKKKGYSKKLFYQNAVTLYKEINTVLANGDITSLRKTVTEKMYSTLKNELKRRESMWNRVHWELVEPLVRIRTLRARMIALDKNDLDKAFIQLTVEFLAKQRFEAYDSKGSVVAGDKNKEVLVRDIWVFERSLFHPGADWRLCARLSP
;
A
#
# COMPACT_ATOMS: atom_id res chain seq x y z
N MET A 1 28.56 -29.42 -9.45
CA MET A 1 27.89 -28.46 -10.36
C MET A 1 26.46 -28.05 -9.97
N ALA A 2 25.72 -28.81 -9.15
CA ALA A 2 24.35 -28.44 -8.75
C ALA A 2 24.27 -27.31 -7.70
N LEU A 3 25.26 -27.20 -6.80
CA LEU A 3 25.26 -26.21 -5.71
C LEU A 3 25.47 -24.76 -6.18
N ALA A 4 26.25 -24.53 -7.24
CA ALA A 4 26.43 -23.20 -7.84
C ALA A 4 25.15 -22.69 -8.55
N ARG A 5 24.31 -23.61 -9.05
CA ARG A 5 23.04 -23.31 -9.74
C ARG A 5 21.94 -22.85 -8.78
N LEU A 6 21.94 -23.34 -7.54
CA LEU A 6 21.01 -22.92 -6.48
C LEU A 6 21.39 -21.57 -5.87
N GLN A 7 22.69 -21.26 -5.75
CA GLN A 7 23.14 -19.96 -5.25
C GLN A 7 22.78 -18.81 -6.20
N GLY A 8 22.81 -19.03 -7.51
CA GLY A 8 22.39 -18.02 -8.50
C GLY A 8 20.89 -17.67 -8.42
N ILE A 9 20.02 -18.65 -8.15
CA ILE A 9 18.57 -18.43 -8.02
C ILE A 9 18.26 -17.67 -6.71
N HIS A 10 18.95 -17.98 -5.62
CA HIS A 10 18.81 -17.23 -4.36
C HIS A 10 19.35 -15.80 -4.46
N ARG A 11 20.38 -15.52 -5.27
CA ARG A 11 20.92 -14.17 -5.47
C ARG A 11 19.99 -13.27 -6.31
N VAL A 12 19.30 -13.83 -7.30
CA VAL A 12 18.32 -13.10 -8.14
C VAL A 12 17.03 -12.80 -7.35
N ASN A 13 16.54 -13.74 -6.54
CA ASN A 13 15.44 -13.46 -5.61
C ASN A 13 15.84 -12.43 -4.54
N ARG A 14 17.11 -12.42 -4.10
CA ARG A 14 17.64 -11.36 -3.23
C ARG A 14 17.78 -10.02 -3.94
N ALA A 15 18.00 -9.97 -5.25
CA ALA A 15 18.03 -8.71 -6.01
C ALA A 15 16.61 -8.12 -6.14
N PHE A 16 15.60 -8.97 -6.35
CA PHE A 16 14.19 -8.56 -6.36
C PHE A 16 13.69 -8.20 -4.96
N GLN A 17 14.11 -8.94 -3.93
CA GLN A 17 13.90 -8.57 -2.53
C GLN A 17 14.72 -7.35 -2.14
N SER A 18 15.95 -7.13 -2.60
CA SER A 18 16.73 -5.93 -2.22
C SER A 18 16.27 -4.66 -2.91
N VAL A 19 15.59 -4.79 -4.06
CA VAL A 19 14.85 -3.69 -4.71
C VAL A 19 13.54 -3.38 -3.96
N SER A 20 13.06 -4.30 -3.11
CA SER A 20 11.89 -4.12 -2.23
C SER A 20 12.23 -4.16 -0.72
N VAL A 21 13.52 -4.15 -0.35
CA VAL A 21 13.98 -4.26 1.04
C VAL A 21 15.13 -3.28 1.25
N SER A 22 14.81 -2.16 1.91
CA SER A 22 15.77 -1.50 2.79
C SER A 22 15.63 -2.11 4.19
N PRO A 23 16.76 -2.43 4.87
CA PRO A 23 16.77 -2.93 6.23
C PRO A 23 16.67 -1.76 7.20
N PHE A 24 15.46 -1.37 7.62
CA PHE A 24 15.28 -0.46 8.76
C PHE A 24 13.97 -0.79 9.48
N TYR A 25 14.02 -1.85 10.29
CA TYR A 25 13.13 -1.99 11.44
C TYR A 25 13.97 -2.55 12.59
N GLY A 26 14.70 -1.64 13.22
CA GLY A 26 15.36 -1.81 14.50
C GLY A 26 15.21 -0.51 15.27
N SER A 27 14.90 -0.63 16.56
CA SER A 27 14.76 0.42 17.59
C SER A 27 13.70 1.49 17.35
N TYR A 28 12.51 1.33 17.94
CA TYR A 28 11.86 2.27 18.86
C TYR A 28 10.62 1.58 19.47
N TRP A 29 10.85 0.57 20.30
CA TRP A 29 9.86 0.13 21.29
C TRP A 29 10.45 0.39 22.67
N GLY A 30 10.42 1.67 23.06
CA GLY A 30 10.52 2.07 24.45
C GLY A 30 9.19 1.75 25.13
N ARG A 31 9.27 0.84 26.09
CA ARG A 31 8.21 0.38 26.99
C ARG A 31 7.57 1.56 27.74
N LEU A 32 6.27 1.80 27.54
CA LEU A 32 5.45 2.54 28.51
C LEU A 32 4.17 1.75 28.77
N ASN A 33 4.00 1.38 30.04
CA ASN A 33 2.83 0.71 30.59
C ASN A 33 1.62 1.65 30.48
N ALA A 34 0.58 1.20 29.78
CA ALA A 34 -0.72 1.87 29.76
C ALA A 34 -1.63 1.21 30.81
N THR A 35 -1.61 1.74 32.02
CA THR A 35 -2.70 1.65 32.99
C THR A 35 -3.01 3.08 33.42
N SER A 36 -4.31 3.41 33.50
CA SER A 36 -4.93 4.70 33.79
C SER A 36 -4.90 5.74 32.66
N GLU A 37 -5.99 5.81 31.90
CA GLU A 37 -6.68 7.03 31.46
C GLU A 37 -7.78 6.66 30.45
N VAL A 38 -8.76 5.90 30.94
CA VAL A 38 -10.06 5.75 30.28
C VAL A 38 -11.07 6.15 31.33
N ASP A 39 -11.24 7.46 31.51
CA ASP A 39 -12.42 8.12 32.10
C ASP A 39 -12.10 9.60 32.31
N ASN A 40 -12.20 10.38 31.23
CA ASN A 40 -12.66 11.76 31.26
C ASN A 40 -12.77 12.30 29.83
N MET A 41 -13.65 13.28 29.65
CA MET A 41 -14.04 13.92 28.39
C MET A 41 -15.20 13.25 27.64
N LEU A 42 -16.27 12.94 28.39
CA LEU A 42 -17.60 13.30 27.92
C LEU A 42 -17.70 14.83 27.92
N GLY A 43 -18.08 15.39 26.76
CA GLY A 43 -18.48 16.79 26.65
C GLY A 43 -17.41 17.69 26.04
N GLN A 44 -17.43 17.84 24.72
CA GLN A 44 -17.49 19.16 24.10
C GLN A 44 -17.92 19.04 22.63
N ASN A 45 -18.88 19.90 22.29
CA ASN A 45 -19.38 20.15 20.94
C ASN A 45 -18.26 20.64 20.01
N GLY A 46 -18.53 20.56 18.71
CA GLY A 46 -17.54 20.65 17.64
C GLY A 46 -16.59 21.85 17.63
N SER A 47 -15.44 21.66 16.98
CA SER A 47 -14.64 22.67 16.24
C SER A 47 -13.34 21.99 15.78
N GLU A 48 -13.08 21.91 14.47
CA GLU A 48 -12.17 22.81 13.73
C GLU A 48 -10.78 22.98 14.39
N PHE A 49 -9.80 22.20 13.91
CA PHE A 49 -8.39 22.38 14.26
C PHE A 49 -7.75 23.41 13.33
N THR A 50 -7.40 24.58 13.87
CA THR A 50 -6.56 25.59 13.22
C THR A 50 -5.19 25.61 13.89
N VAL A 51 -4.11 25.40 13.12
CA VAL A 51 -2.74 25.45 13.63
C VAL A 51 -2.21 26.87 13.44
N GLN A 52 -1.89 27.59 14.54
CA GLN A 52 -1.17 28.86 14.50
C GLN A 52 0.30 28.64 14.89
N LEU A 53 1.22 29.02 14.01
CA LEU A 53 2.65 29.14 14.31
C LEU A 53 2.93 30.58 14.75
N GLY A 54 3.40 30.78 15.99
CA GLY A 54 3.79 32.09 16.52
C GLY A 54 5.28 32.16 16.82
N GLY A 55 6.05 32.80 15.92
CA GLY A 55 7.39 33.33 16.20
C GLY A 55 7.32 34.84 16.28
N THR A 56 7.80 35.41 17.38
CA THR A 56 7.71 36.84 17.74
C THR A 56 8.67 37.69 16.89
N ARG A 57 8.11 38.58 16.05
CA ARG A 57 8.81 39.75 15.53
C ARG A 57 7.83 40.90 15.34
N TRP A 58 8.12 42.02 16.00
CA TRP A 58 7.33 43.24 16.00
C TRP A 58 7.37 43.89 14.62
N MET A 59 6.22 44.01 13.94
CA MET A 59 6.06 44.85 12.77
C MET A 59 4.81 45.72 12.88
N SER A 60 5.00 46.95 12.41
CA SER A 60 4.08 48.08 12.38
C SER A 60 2.64 47.69 12.00
N MET A 61 1.68 48.32 12.68
CA MET A 61 0.24 48.06 12.59
C MET A 61 -0.30 48.53 11.23
N MET A 62 -0.10 47.73 10.19
CA MET A 62 -0.84 47.88 8.93
C MET A 62 -2.30 47.48 9.19
N LYS A 63 -3.19 48.46 9.04
CA LYS A 63 -4.64 48.31 9.16
C LYS A 63 -5.13 47.37 8.05
N VAL A 64 -5.34 46.10 8.38
CA VAL A 64 -5.93 45.12 7.46
C VAL A 64 -7.33 45.60 7.07
N PRO A 65 -7.67 45.69 5.77
CA PRO A 65 -9.00 46.11 5.35
C PRO A 65 -10.05 45.14 5.89
N ARG A 66 -11.11 45.70 6.50
CA ARG A 66 -12.31 44.97 6.97
C ARG A 66 -13.06 44.44 5.75
N GLY A 67 -12.63 43.29 5.24
CA GLY A 67 -13.21 42.65 4.05
C GLY A 67 -12.56 41.33 3.64
N ALA A 68 -11.52 40.86 4.35
CA ALA A 68 -10.96 39.55 4.10
C ALA A 68 -11.92 38.46 4.60
N GLN A 69 -12.85 38.03 3.73
CA GLN A 69 -13.58 36.79 3.93
C GLN A 69 -12.55 35.67 4.13
N GLN A 70 -12.56 35.04 5.31
CA GLN A 70 -11.85 33.78 5.50
C GLN A 70 -12.52 32.75 4.59
N THR A 71 -11.97 32.55 3.40
CA THR A 71 -12.36 31.43 2.56
C THR A 71 -11.87 30.17 3.26
N SER A 72 -12.79 29.43 3.88
CA SER A 72 -12.47 28.14 4.49
C SER A 72 -12.06 27.18 3.36
N LEU A 73 -10.75 26.91 3.27
CA LEU A 73 -10.22 25.93 2.32
C LEU A 73 -10.69 24.54 2.74
N LYS A 74 -11.71 24.01 2.06
CA LYS A 74 -12.20 22.65 2.26
C LYS A 74 -11.19 21.65 1.70
N VAL A 75 -10.22 21.25 2.54
CA VAL A 75 -9.25 20.21 2.19
C VAL A 75 -9.99 18.86 2.16
N THR A 76 -10.11 18.28 0.97
CA THR A 76 -10.70 16.94 0.80
C THR A 76 -9.59 15.89 0.92
N MET A 77 -9.77 14.93 1.81
CA MET A 77 -8.79 13.86 1.98
C MET A 77 -8.86 12.89 0.79
N LEU A 78 -7.74 12.74 0.06
CA LEU A 78 -7.65 11.86 -1.09
C LEU A 78 -7.28 10.42 -0.71
N SER A 79 -6.47 10.22 0.32
CA SER A 79 -6.07 8.89 0.81
C SER A 79 -5.86 8.93 2.33
N PRO A 80 -6.19 7.84 3.07
CA PRO A 80 -5.84 7.69 4.48
C PRO A 80 -4.33 7.62 4.75
N GLY A 81 -3.50 7.22 3.76
CA GLY A 81 -2.05 7.17 3.93
C GLY A 81 -1.52 6.02 4.80
N PHE A 82 -2.30 4.96 5.02
CA PHE A 82 -1.81 3.74 5.68
C PHE A 82 -2.60 2.51 5.24
N VAL A 83 -2.01 1.33 5.41
CA VAL A 83 -2.69 0.05 5.15
C VAL A 83 -3.41 -0.39 6.42
N TYR A 84 -4.73 -0.56 6.34
CA TYR A 84 -5.53 -1.03 7.48
C TYR A 84 -5.46 -2.55 7.59
N GLU A 85 -4.99 -3.04 8.74
CA GLU A 85 -4.78 -4.47 9.02
C GLU A 85 -4.00 -5.16 7.86
N PRO A 86 -2.66 -4.96 7.77
CA PRO A 86 -1.85 -5.56 6.69
C PRO A 86 -2.05 -7.07 6.62
N TYR A 87 -1.98 -7.62 5.41
CA TYR A 87 -2.13 -9.05 5.22
C TYR A 87 -0.88 -9.79 5.70
N GLU A 88 -1.09 -10.77 6.57
CA GLU A 88 -0.07 -11.70 7.01
C GLU A 88 -0.52 -13.12 6.65
N PRO A 89 0.35 -13.94 6.00
CA PRO A 89 0.06 -15.34 5.77
C PRO A 89 -0.25 -16.05 7.10
N ARG A 90 -1.48 -16.53 7.27
CA ARG A 90 -1.86 -17.29 8.46
C ARG A 90 -1.36 -18.72 8.37
N LYS A 91 -0.81 -19.23 9.48
CA LYS A 91 -0.39 -20.63 9.59
C LYS A 91 -1.63 -21.54 9.57
N PRO A 92 -1.63 -22.63 8.78
CA PRO A 92 -2.73 -23.58 8.79
C PRO A 92 -2.85 -24.24 10.16
N ILE A 93 -4.07 -24.42 10.64
CA ILE A 93 -4.37 -25.10 11.90
C ILE A 93 -4.97 -26.47 11.56
N PRO A 94 -4.42 -27.59 12.11
CA PRO A 94 -5.03 -28.90 11.94
C PRO A 94 -6.48 -28.92 12.42
N PHE A 95 -7.33 -29.67 11.71
CA PHE A 95 -8.76 -29.79 12.02
C PHE A 95 -9.01 -30.11 13.50
N TRP A 96 -8.33 -31.12 14.06
CA TRP A 96 -8.48 -31.49 15.46
C TRP A 96 -8.17 -30.34 16.42
N LYS A 97 -7.11 -29.56 16.17
CA LYS A 97 -6.80 -28.41 17.01
C LYS A 97 -7.88 -27.34 16.92
N ARG A 98 -8.48 -27.15 15.74
CA ARG A 98 -9.56 -26.19 15.50
C ARG A 98 -10.82 -26.48 16.33
N TRP A 99 -11.17 -27.76 16.45
CA TRP A 99 -12.41 -28.20 17.11
C TRP A 99 -12.24 -28.60 18.59
N PHE A 100 -11.09 -29.11 18.99
CA PHE A 100 -10.92 -29.73 20.32
C PHE A 100 -10.05 -28.92 21.29
N THR A 101 -9.57 -27.73 20.90
CA THR A 101 -8.81 -26.86 21.81
C THR A 101 -9.46 -25.49 21.97
N PRO A 102 -9.53 -24.91 23.19
CA PRO A 102 -10.08 -23.57 23.40
C PRO A 102 -9.36 -22.49 22.58
N SER A 103 -8.05 -22.65 22.37
CA SER A 103 -7.25 -21.75 21.53
C SER A 103 -7.62 -21.85 20.05
N GLY A 104 -7.95 -23.06 19.55
CA GLY A 104 -8.43 -23.28 18.18
C GLY A 104 -9.80 -22.64 17.91
N TRP A 105 -10.71 -22.68 18.88
CA TRP A 105 -12.01 -21.99 18.79
C TRP A 105 -11.86 -20.48 18.70
N ARG A 106 -11.02 -19.88 19.55
CA ARG A 106 -10.72 -18.44 19.48
C ARG A 106 -10.17 -18.05 18.11
N ARG A 107 -9.21 -18.81 17.58
CA ARG A 107 -8.64 -18.59 16.23
C ARG A 107 -9.67 -18.73 15.12
N THR A 108 -10.56 -19.73 15.22
CA THR A 108 -11.63 -19.95 14.24
C THR A 108 -12.61 -18.79 14.19
N LYS A 109 -13.00 -18.29 15.37
CA LYS A 109 -13.84 -17.11 15.49
C LYS A 109 -13.18 -15.89 14.86
N GLU A 110 -11.89 -15.68 15.10
CA GLU A 110 -11.13 -14.60 14.46
C GLU A 110 -11.13 -14.74 12.94
N ASP A 111 -10.82 -15.92 12.40
CA ASP A 111 -10.81 -16.18 10.94
C ASP A 111 -12.17 -15.85 10.32
N LEU A 112 -13.26 -16.31 10.94
CA LEU A 112 -14.62 -16.03 10.48
C LEU A 112 -14.93 -14.53 10.50
N ILE A 113 -14.56 -13.82 11.58
CA ILE A 113 -14.74 -12.36 11.67
C ILE A 113 -13.96 -11.66 10.55
N LEU A 114 -12.73 -12.10 10.24
CA LEU A 114 -11.92 -11.51 9.19
C LEU A 114 -12.50 -11.74 7.79
N GLU A 115 -13.06 -12.91 7.54
CA GLU A 115 -13.78 -13.23 6.31
C GLU A 115 -15.06 -12.41 6.18
N MET A 116 -15.82 -12.27 7.26
CA MET A 116 -17.01 -11.42 7.31
C MET A 116 -16.66 -9.94 7.03
N LYS A 117 -15.58 -9.40 7.61
CA LYS A 117 -15.08 -8.05 7.28
C LYS A 117 -14.77 -7.92 5.79
N THR A 118 -14.12 -8.93 5.19
CA THR A 118 -13.81 -8.96 3.76
C THR A 118 -15.08 -8.97 2.90
N ALA A 119 -16.03 -9.86 3.22
CA ALA A 119 -17.29 -9.99 2.50
C ALA A 119 -18.12 -8.70 2.58
N TYR A 120 -18.17 -8.09 3.77
CA TYR A 120 -18.86 -6.82 3.97
C TYR A 120 -18.26 -5.68 3.13
N ALA A 121 -16.93 -5.54 3.13
CA ALA A 121 -16.26 -4.53 2.31
C ALA A 121 -16.55 -4.72 0.81
N ILE A 122 -16.49 -5.96 0.30
CA ILE A 122 -16.81 -6.27 -1.10
C ILE A 122 -18.28 -6.01 -1.41
N ALA A 123 -19.20 -6.39 -0.51
CA ALA A 123 -20.63 -6.14 -0.69
C ALA A 123 -20.94 -4.65 -0.78
N ARG A 124 -20.33 -3.83 0.09
CA ARG A 124 -20.49 -2.37 0.07
C ARG A 124 -19.91 -1.76 -1.20
N LEU A 125 -18.71 -2.20 -1.60
CA LEU A 125 -18.06 -1.79 -2.84
C LEU A 125 -18.93 -2.09 -4.07
N ARG A 126 -19.53 -3.28 -4.10
CA ARG A 126 -20.45 -3.70 -5.18
C ARG A 126 -21.70 -2.83 -5.21
N LYS A 127 -22.31 -2.57 -4.05
CA LYS A 127 -23.53 -1.75 -3.92
C LYS A 127 -23.31 -0.29 -4.37
N LYS A 128 -22.17 0.32 -4.05
CA LYS A 128 -21.93 1.76 -4.29
C LYS A 128 -21.22 2.07 -5.62
N LYS A 129 -20.31 1.19 -6.08
CA LYS A 129 -19.45 1.46 -7.26
C LYS A 129 -19.58 0.41 -8.37
N GLY A 130 -20.51 -0.54 -8.26
CA GLY A 130 -20.72 -1.55 -9.31
C GLY A 130 -19.53 -2.48 -9.51
N TYR A 131 -18.85 -2.88 -8.44
CA TYR A 131 -17.64 -3.69 -8.52
C TYR A 131 -17.87 -5.07 -9.15
N SER A 132 -17.04 -5.38 -10.16
CA SER A 132 -16.89 -6.70 -10.74
C SER A 132 -15.44 -7.17 -10.61
N LYS A 133 -15.26 -8.40 -10.13
CA LYS A 133 -13.94 -9.01 -9.91
C LYS A 133 -13.12 -9.09 -11.20
N LYS A 134 -13.76 -9.43 -12.33
CA LYS A 134 -13.10 -9.58 -13.64
C LYS A 134 -12.54 -8.25 -14.13
N LEU A 135 -13.36 -7.19 -14.10
CA LEU A 135 -12.97 -5.84 -14.50
C LEU A 135 -11.85 -5.31 -13.60
N PHE A 136 -11.96 -5.56 -12.29
CA PHE A 136 -10.91 -5.17 -11.36
C PHE A 136 -9.59 -5.88 -11.64
N TYR A 137 -9.58 -7.18 -11.96
CA TYR A 137 -8.34 -7.90 -12.27
C TYR A 137 -7.68 -7.40 -13.55
N GLN A 138 -8.45 -7.08 -14.58
CA GLN A 138 -7.92 -6.45 -15.79
C GLN A 138 -7.26 -5.12 -15.47
N ASN A 139 -7.97 -4.24 -14.74
CA ASN A 139 -7.43 -2.94 -14.33
C ASN A 139 -6.18 -3.10 -13.44
N ALA A 140 -6.20 -4.02 -12.47
CA ALA A 140 -5.08 -4.27 -11.58
C ALA A 140 -3.82 -4.75 -12.32
N VAL A 141 -3.98 -5.58 -13.36
CA VAL A 141 -2.86 -5.99 -14.23
C VAL A 141 -2.35 -4.82 -15.08
N THR A 142 -3.24 -3.99 -15.61
CA THR A 142 -2.85 -2.77 -16.35
C THR A 142 -2.04 -1.83 -15.46
N LEU A 143 -2.53 -1.52 -14.25
CA LEU A 143 -1.82 -0.69 -13.28
C LEU A 143 -0.48 -1.32 -12.87
N TYR A 144 -0.44 -2.64 -12.70
CA TYR A 144 0.79 -3.37 -12.39
C TYR A 144 1.85 -3.21 -13.49
N LYS A 145 1.44 -3.35 -14.76
CA LYS A 145 2.32 -3.17 -15.91
C LYS A 145 2.77 -1.72 -16.06
N GLU A 146 1.85 -0.78 -15.95
CA GLU A 146 2.11 0.66 -16.06
C GLU A 146 3.12 1.12 -15.01
N ILE A 147 2.85 0.84 -13.73
CA ILE A 147 3.70 1.27 -12.61
C ILE A 147 5.10 0.69 -12.74
N ASN A 148 5.23 -0.61 -13.03
CA ASN A 148 6.55 -1.23 -13.15
C ASN A 148 7.33 -0.74 -14.39
N THR A 149 6.66 -0.48 -15.51
CA THR A 149 7.29 0.12 -16.70
C THR A 149 7.80 1.53 -16.39
N VAL A 150 6.99 2.34 -15.73
CA VAL A 150 7.36 3.70 -15.33
C VAL A 150 8.52 3.68 -14.32
N LEU A 151 8.53 2.75 -13.37
CA LEU A 151 9.65 2.56 -12.44
C LEU A 151 10.92 2.05 -13.12
N ALA A 152 10.81 1.27 -14.19
CA ALA A 152 11.96 0.84 -14.97
C ALA A 152 12.60 2.03 -15.70
N ASN A 153 11.77 2.87 -16.33
CA ASN A 153 12.15 4.07 -17.08
C ASN A 153 12.64 5.22 -16.18
N GLY A 154 12.18 5.28 -14.92
CA GLY A 154 12.55 6.32 -13.96
C GLY A 154 11.70 7.60 -14.03
N ASP A 155 10.58 7.60 -14.78
CA ASP A 155 9.68 8.75 -14.83
C ASP A 155 8.72 8.77 -13.62
N ILE A 156 9.14 9.35 -12.51
CA ILE A 156 8.29 9.40 -11.31
C ILE A 156 7.03 10.26 -11.53
N THR A 157 7.07 11.25 -12.42
CA THR A 157 6.02 12.28 -12.50
C THR A 157 4.66 11.72 -12.91
N SER A 158 4.66 10.75 -13.83
CA SER A 158 3.45 10.06 -14.30
C SER A 158 2.79 9.20 -13.21
N LEU A 159 3.56 8.68 -12.23
CA LEU A 159 3.03 7.82 -11.17
C LEU A 159 2.07 8.53 -10.21
N ARG A 160 2.14 9.87 -10.10
CA ARG A 160 1.40 10.63 -9.07
C ARG A 160 -0.13 10.43 -9.14
N LYS A 161 -0.67 10.14 -10.32
CA LYS A 161 -2.10 9.86 -10.52
C LYS A 161 -2.47 8.42 -10.16
N THR A 162 -1.55 7.49 -10.43
CA THR A 162 -1.73 6.04 -10.35
C THR A 162 -1.49 5.50 -8.93
N VAL A 163 -0.72 6.20 -8.12
CA VAL A 163 -0.37 5.80 -6.74
C VAL A 163 -0.87 6.80 -5.70
N THR A 164 -0.99 6.36 -4.46
CA THR A 164 -1.30 7.24 -3.32
C THR A 164 -0.10 8.11 -2.94
N GLU A 165 -0.35 9.20 -2.22
CA GLU A 165 0.65 10.22 -1.86
C GLU A 165 1.81 9.63 -1.03
N LYS A 166 1.49 8.70 -0.13
CA LYS A 166 2.50 7.98 0.67
C LYS A 166 3.31 7.01 -0.19
N MET A 167 2.64 6.22 -1.03
CA MET A 167 3.33 5.26 -1.91
C MET A 167 4.24 5.98 -2.90
N TYR A 168 3.81 7.13 -3.43
CA TYR A 168 4.63 7.98 -4.29
C TYR A 168 5.94 8.37 -3.61
N SER A 169 5.87 8.81 -2.35
CA SER A 169 7.05 9.18 -1.57
C SER A 169 7.99 7.99 -1.34
N THR A 170 7.44 6.80 -1.06
CA THR A 170 8.21 5.56 -0.94
C THR A 170 8.92 5.21 -2.25
N LEU A 171 8.20 5.20 -3.37
CA LEU A 171 8.76 4.90 -4.70
C LEU A 171 9.83 5.90 -5.12
N LYS A 172 9.62 7.19 -4.84
CA LYS A 172 10.61 8.23 -5.10
C LYS A 172 11.92 7.99 -4.34
N ASN A 173 11.84 7.60 -3.07
CA ASN A 173 13.02 7.31 -2.26
C ASN A 173 13.73 6.04 -2.73
N GLU A 174 12.97 5.01 -3.11
CA GLU A 174 13.53 3.79 -3.68
C GLU A 174 14.23 4.05 -5.02
N LEU A 175 13.67 4.89 -5.90
CA LEU A 175 14.31 5.22 -7.16
C LEU A 175 15.63 5.95 -6.93
N LYS A 176 15.67 6.94 -6.02
CA LYS A 176 16.91 7.63 -5.64
C LYS A 176 17.98 6.66 -5.12
N ARG A 177 17.58 5.67 -4.31
CA ARG A 177 18.48 4.62 -3.81
C ARG A 177 18.92 3.69 -4.94
N ARG A 178 18.08 3.46 -5.94
CA ARG A 178 18.40 2.64 -7.11
C ARG A 178 19.40 3.34 -8.02
N GLU A 179 19.21 4.63 -8.28
CA GLU A 179 20.07 5.45 -9.16
C GLU A 179 21.55 5.43 -8.74
N SER A 180 21.84 5.26 -7.44
CA SER A 180 23.21 5.11 -6.96
C SER A 180 23.84 3.75 -7.26
N MET A 181 23.03 2.73 -7.55
CA MET A 181 23.48 1.35 -7.83
C MET A 181 23.37 1.01 -9.32
N TRP A 182 22.27 1.37 -9.96
CA TRP A 182 21.94 1.02 -11.35
C TRP A 182 21.40 2.25 -12.08
N ASN A 183 21.99 2.54 -13.23
CA ASN A 183 21.58 3.67 -14.06
C ASN A 183 20.34 3.31 -14.90
N ARG A 184 20.34 2.13 -15.51
CA ARG A 184 19.25 1.68 -16.39
C ARG A 184 18.71 0.33 -15.93
N VAL A 185 17.39 0.15 -16.06
CA VAL A 185 16.73 -1.13 -15.81
C VAL A 185 15.81 -1.45 -16.98
N HIS A 186 15.96 -2.65 -17.50
CA HIS A 186 15.01 -3.27 -18.41
C HIS A 186 14.08 -4.16 -17.59
N TRP A 187 12.78 -3.87 -17.66
CA TRP A 187 11.74 -4.70 -17.05
C TRP A 187 10.68 -5.01 -18.08
N GLU A 188 10.28 -6.27 -18.14
CA GLU A 188 9.22 -6.74 -19.03
C GLU A 188 8.35 -7.77 -18.30
N LEU A 189 7.03 -7.59 -18.41
CA LEU A 189 6.05 -8.56 -17.95
C LEU A 189 5.82 -9.60 -19.04
N VAL A 190 6.01 -10.87 -18.72
CA VAL A 190 5.67 -11.98 -19.62
C VAL A 190 4.19 -12.32 -19.43
N GLU A 191 3.38 -12.05 -20.44
CA GLU A 191 1.96 -12.37 -20.48
C GLU A 191 1.72 -13.78 -21.06
N PRO A 192 0.71 -14.53 -20.58
CA PRO A 192 -0.30 -14.19 -19.58
C PRO A 192 0.21 -14.33 -18.13
N LEU A 193 -0.47 -13.63 -17.21
CA LEU A 193 -0.20 -13.73 -15.78
C LEU A 193 -0.49 -15.15 -15.27
N VAL A 194 0.41 -15.73 -14.47
CA VAL A 194 0.27 -17.11 -13.97
C VAL A 194 -0.92 -17.21 -13.01
N ARG A 195 -1.04 -16.28 -12.06
CA ARG A 195 -2.15 -16.24 -11.11
C ARG A 195 -2.36 -14.85 -10.54
N ILE A 196 -3.63 -14.44 -10.41
CA ILE A 196 -4.04 -13.26 -9.64
C ILE A 196 -5.12 -13.68 -8.64
N ARG A 197 -4.96 -13.29 -7.37
CA ARG A 197 -5.97 -13.56 -6.34
C ARG A 197 -6.13 -12.40 -5.37
N THR A 198 -7.38 -12.11 -5.00
CA THR A 198 -7.69 -11.19 -3.91
C THR A 198 -7.49 -11.94 -2.59
N LEU A 199 -6.57 -11.46 -1.76
CA LEU A 199 -6.29 -12.03 -0.44
C LEU A 199 -7.24 -11.45 0.62
N ARG A 200 -7.49 -10.14 0.57
CA ARG A 200 -8.22 -9.43 1.61
C ARG A 200 -8.90 -8.19 1.06
N ALA A 201 -10.03 -7.82 1.64
CA ALA A 201 -10.68 -6.53 1.42
C ALA A 201 -10.93 -5.86 2.76
N ARG A 202 -10.57 -4.58 2.91
CA ARG A 202 -10.82 -3.81 4.12
C ARG A 202 -11.45 -2.48 3.79
N MET A 203 -12.29 -2.02 4.70
CA MET A 203 -12.97 -0.75 4.60
C MET A 203 -12.53 0.13 5.77
N ILE A 204 -12.19 1.37 5.46
CA ILE A 204 -11.77 2.39 6.40
C ILE A 204 -12.82 3.50 6.32
N ALA A 205 -13.72 3.55 7.30
CA ALA A 205 -14.68 4.64 7.41
C ALA A 205 -14.02 5.84 8.09
N LEU A 206 -14.18 7.04 7.52
CA LEU A 206 -13.69 8.28 8.11
C LEU A 206 -14.56 8.73 9.28
N ASP A 207 -15.85 8.47 9.16
CA ASP A 207 -16.85 8.75 10.17
C ASP A 207 -17.54 7.44 10.56
N LYS A 208 -17.75 7.25 11.86
CA LYS A 208 -18.48 6.09 12.39
C LYS A 208 -19.97 6.16 12.02
N ASN A 209 -20.50 7.37 11.88
CA ASN A 209 -21.90 7.63 11.58
C ASN A 209 -22.19 7.59 10.07
N ASP A 210 -21.20 7.96 9.25
CA ASP A 210 -21.30 8.00 7.80
C ASP A 210 -20.34 6.98 7.13
N LEU A 211 -20.85 5.76 6.98
CA LEU A 211 -20.13 4.67 6.31
C LEU A 211 -19.99 4.86 4.79
N ASP A 212 -20.60 5.90 4.21
CA ASP A 212 -20.43 6.22 2.80
C ASP A 212 -19.15 7.01 2.55
N LYS A 213 -18.67 7.76 3.55
CA LYS A 213 -17.34 8.36 3.58
C LYS A 213 -16.29 7.33 4.01
N ALA A 214 -16.10 6.34 3.16
CA ALA A 214 -15.13 5.29 3.40
C ALA A 214 -14.18 5.08 2.21
N PHE A 215 -12.99 4.59 2.54
CA PHE A 215 -12.02 4.05 1.59
C PHE A 215 -12.06 2.54 1.65
N ILE A 216 -11.85 1.90 0.50
CA ILE A 216 -11.72 0.45 0.42
C ILE A 216 -10.34 0.11 -0.07
N GLN A 217 -9.70 -0.81 0.65
CA GLN A 217 -8.40 -1.38 0.34
C GLN A 217 -8.57 -2.84 -0.07
N LEU A 218 -8.04 -3.21 -1.22
CA LEU A 218 -7.99 -4.58 -1.73
C LEU A 218 -6.54 -5.05 -1.77
N THR A 219 -6.23 -6.08 -1.00
CA THR A 219 -4.95 -6.77 -1.06
C THR A 219 -5.01 -7.87 -2.11
N VAL A 220 -4.12 -7.81 -3.09
CA VAL A 220 -4.07 -8.71 -4.25
C VAL A 220 -2.69 -9.33 -4.33
N GLU A 221 -2.65 -10.64 -4.52
CA GLU A 221 -1.44 -11.36 -4.88
C GLU A 221 -1.35 -11.50 -6.40
N PHE A 222 -0.20 -11.11 -6.94
CA PHE A 222 0.23 -11.38 -8.30
C PHE A 222 1.28 -12.48 -8.28
N LEU A 223 1.09 -13.48 -9.13
CA LEU A 223 2.11 -14.45 -9.47
C LEU A 223 2.36 -14.30 -10.97
N ALA A 224 3.50 -13.76 -11.34
CA ALA A 224 3.81 -13.34 -12.70
C ALA A 224 5.21 -13.79 -13.11
N LYS A 225 5.39 -14.09 -14.39
CA LYS A 225 6.70 -14.28 -14.98
C LYS A 225 7.21 -12.92 -15.47
N GLN A 226 8.46 -12.61 -15.15
CA GLN A 226 9.06 -11.31 -15.47
C GLN A 226 10.47 -11.52 -16.00
N ARG A 227 10.88 -10.63 -16.89
CA ARG A 227 12.27 -10.49 -17.35
C ARG A 227 12.82 -9.21 -16.78
N PHE A 228 14.04 -9.29 -16.25
CA PHE A 228 14.67 -8.18 -15.55
C PHE A 228 16.16 -8.17 -15.84
N GLU A 229 16.68 -7.00 -16.20
CA GLU A 229 18.11 -6.76 -16.39
C GLU A 229 18.46 -5.34 -15.94
N ALA A 230 19.48 -5.20 -15.11
CA ALA A 230 19.96 -3.94 -14.58
C ALA A 230 21.37 -3.65 -15.10
N TYR A 231 21.61 -2.39 -15.47
CA TYR A 231 22.86 -1.93 -16.06
C TYR A 231 23.51 -0.85 -15.17
N ASP A 232 24.84 -0.90 -15.11
CA ASP A 232 25.65 0.18 -14.53
C ASP A 232 25.69 1.39 -15.49
N SER A 233 26.21 2.51 -14.99
CA SER A 233 26.63 3.70 -15.72
C SER A 233 27.43 3.40 -17.00
N LYS A 234 28.27 2.37 -16.99
CA LYS A 234 29.09 1.92 -18.14
C LYS A 234 28.34 1.05 -19.15
N GLY A 235 27.06 0.75 -18.89
CA GLY A 235 26.24 -0.13 -19.73
C GLY A 235 26.48 -1.63 -19.50
N SER A 236 27.36 -2.00 -18.57
CA SER A 236 27.59 -3.41 -18.19
C SER A 236 26.41 -3.95 -17.37
N VAL A 237 26.05 -5.22 -17.60
CA VAL A 237 25.00 -5.89 -16.84
C VAL A 237 25.49 -6.17 -15.41
N VAL A 238 24.75 -5.66 -14.42
CA VAL A 238 25.06 -5.81 -12.99
C VAL A 238 24.21 -6.90 -12.35
N ALA A 239 22.96 -7.03 -12.80
CA ALA A 239 22.02 -8.00 -12.26
C ALA A 239 20.96 -8.40 -13.28
N GLY A 240 20.48 -9.63 -13.17
CA GLY A 240 19.40 -10.14 -14.02
C GLY A 240 19.89 -10.70 -15.35
N ASP A 241 18.92 -11.03 -16.19
CA ASP A 241 19.10 -11.56 -17.55
C ASP A 241 17.82 -11.25 -18.33
N LYS A 242 17.96 -10.53 -19.44
CA LYS A 242 16.83 -10.14 -20.28
C LYS A 242 16.09 -11.34 -20.89
N ASN A 243 16.76 -12.46 -21.13
CA ASN A 243 16.16 -13.62 -21.79
C ASN A 243 15.54 -14.62 -20.81
N LYS A 244 15.87 -14.50 -19.52
CA LYS A 244 15.42 -15.45 -18.50
C LYS A 244 14.13 -14.99 -17.85
N GLU A 245 13.13 -15.88 -17.89
CA GLU A 245 11.88 -15.69 -17.16
C GLU A 245 12.06 -16.07 -15.69
N VAL A 246 11.72 -15.13 -14.80
CA VAL A 246 11.72 -15.33 -13.35
C VAL A 246 10.28 -15.28 -12.84
N LEU A 247 9.90 -16.27 -12.04
CA LEU A 247 8.59 -16.28 -11.39
C LEU A 247 8.63 -15.44 -10.12
N VAL A 248 7.86 -14.36 -10.09
CA VAL A 248 7.81 -13.39 -8.99
C VAL A 248 6.42 -13.42 -8.35
N ARG A 249 6.40 -13.39 -7.02
CA ARG A 249 5.19 -13.28 -6.21
C ARG A 249 5.17 -11.93 -5.52
N ASP A 250 4.20 -11.10 -5.89
CA ASP A 250 4.01 -9.77 -5.32
C ASP A 250 2.67 -9.65 -4.61
N ILE A 251 2.64 -8.92 -3.49
CA ILE A 251 1.40 -8.60 -2.77
C ILE A 251 1.21 -7.10 -2.80
N TRP A 252 0.21 -6.63 -3.54
CA TRP A 252 -0.09 -5.20 -3.68
C TRP A 252 -1.41 -4.87 -3.01
N VAL A 253 -1.47 -3.68 -2.41
CA VAL A 253 -2.68 -3.12 -1.81
C VAL A 253 -3.16 -1.99 -2.69
N PHE A 254 -4.33 -2.16 -3.29
CA PHE A 254 -5.01 -1.10 -4.03
C PHE A 254 -6.02 -0.40 -3.15
N GLU A 255 -6.20 0.89 -3.36
CA GLU A 255 -7.16 1.72 -2.64
C GLU A 255 -8.10 2.43 -3.61
N ARG A 256 -9.36 2.56 -3.20
CA ARG A 256 -10.38 3.35 -3.89
C ARG A 256 -11.31 4.01 -2.88
N SER A 257 -11.65 5.28 -3.12
CA SER A 257 -12.65 5.98 -2.32
C SER A 257 -14.07 5.62 -2.76
N LEU A 258 -15.00 5.55 -1.80
CA LEU A 258 -16.42 5.36 -2.08
C LEU A 258 -17.17 6.67 -2.34
N PHE A 259 -16.71 7.80 -1.81
CA PHE A 259 -17.46 9.07 -1.82
C PHE A 259 -17.02 10.02 -2.93
N HIS A 260 -15.75 9.97 -3.36
CA HIS A 260 -15.29 10.80 -4.48
C HIS A 260 -15.90 10.32 -5.81
N PRO A 261 -16.54 11.20 -6.59
CA PRO A 261 -16.98 10.89 -7.95
C PRO A 261 -15.76 10.69 -8.84
N GLY A 262 -15.79 9.70 -9.73
CA GLY A 262 -14.65 9.40 -10.63
C GLY A 262 -13.41 8.83 -9.95
N ALA A 263 -13.46 8.43 -8.67
CA ALA A 263 -12.31 7.81 -8.03
C ALA A 263 -11.95 6.47 -8.68
N ASP A 264 -10.70 6.38 -9.15
CA ASP A 264 -10.09 5.17 -9.68
C ASP A 264 -9.31 4.38 -8.62
N TRP A 265 -8.89 3.18 -9.00
CA TRP A 265 -8.02 2.34 -8.18
C TRP A 265 -6.60 2.91 -8.22
N ARG A 266 -6.00 3.10 -7.04
CA ARG A 266 -4.62 3.55 -6.90
C ARG A 266 -3.79 2.59 -6.07
N LEU A 267 -2.49 2.52 -6.32
CA LEU A 267 -1.59 1.72 -5.50
C LEU A 267 -1.34 2.40 -4.14
N CYS A 268 -1.72 1.70 -3.06
CA CYS A 268 -1.56 2.16 -1.68
C CYS A 268 -0.27 1.66 -1.06
N ALA A 269 0.07 0.38 -1.25
CA ALA A 269 1.27 -0.22 -0.70
C ALA A 269 1.70 -1.48 -1.45
N ARG A 270 2.96 -1.86 -1.30
CA ARG A 270 3.50 -3.18 -1.63
C ARG A 270 3.91 -3.87 -0.34
N LEU A 271 3.44 -5.10 -0.14
CA LEU A 271 3.77 -5.90 1.03
C LEU A 271 4.85 -6.91 0.64
N SER A 272 5.86 -7.05 1.51
CA SER A 272 6.77 -8.20 1.43
C SER A 272 6.00 -9.46 1.84
N PRO A 273 6.09 -10.56 1.07
CA PRO A 273 5.61 -11.86 1.51
C PRO A 273 6.41 -12.42 2.70
#